data_AF-A0A542M3H8-F1
#
_entry.id   AF-A0A542M3H8-F1
#
_cell.length_a   1.000
_cell.length_b   1.000
_cell.length_c   1.000
_cell.angle_alpha   90.00
_cell.angle_beta   90.00
_cell.angle_gamma   90.00
#
_symmetry.space_group_name_H-M   'P 1'
#
loop_
_entity.id
_entity.type
_entity.pdbx_description
1 polymer ?
#
loop_
_entity_poly.entity_id
_entity_poly.type
_entity_poly.pdbx_seq_one_letter_code
_entity_poly.pdbx_strand_id
1 'polypeptide(L)'
;MKPEPILRSAILAAQTITLSLALAACAGPEPVPRETPPPPVTSVAQADQQLAAVARERAAIEARYAERERVCYNKFFTNNCLDEAKDTRRRALATQRAIEVQAAHFKRQAVVEERDRAMAEAEKRFQAEEARLAAQPAKPAPEVAPVPAPRKSTVPARVAERDARLREAQQKEAAGAAKRASNVRAYEKRKAESEERQRRVAERKAEKAAKAAREAEQKAKAAQPK
;
A
#
# COMPACT_ATOMS: atom_id res chain seq x y z
N MET A 1 17.75 -87.41 5.20
CA MET A 1 17.04 -86.55 4.23
C MET A 1 17.06 -85.12 4.76
N LYS A 2 17.78 -84.21 4.10
CA LYS A 2 17.78 -82.77 4.40
C LYS A 2 16.85 -82.09 3.40
N PRO A 3 15.85 -81.29 3.82
CA PRO A 3 15.25 -80.30 2.96
C PRO A 3 15.91 -78.92 3.15
N GLU A 4 15.87 -78.17 2.05
CA GLU A 4 16.73 -77.06 1.65
C GLU A 4 16.38 -75.67 2.23
N PRO A 5 17.33 -74.71 2.13
CA PRO A 5 17.21 -73.34 2.62
C PRO A 5 16.77 -72.38 1.50
N ILE A 6 15.50 -72.38 1.10
CA ILE A 6 15.02 -71.47 0.02
C ILE A 6 14.06 -70.39 0.56
N LEU A 7 13.46 -70.56 1.74
CA LEU A 7 12.46 -69.60 2.25
C LEU A 7 13.01 -68.35 2.97
N ARG A 8 14.31 -68.28 3.30
CA ARG A 8 14.85 -67.14 4.07
C ARG A 8 15.28 -65.95 3.22
N SER A 9 15.54 -66.14 1.93
CA SER A 9 16.06 -65.09 1.04
C SER A 9 14.96 -64.15 0.50
N ALA A 10 13.69 -64.57 0.51
CA ALA A 10 12.59 -63.76 -0.02
C ALA A 10 12.12 -62.65 0.94
N ILE A 11 12.36 -62.79 2.24
CA ILE A 11 11.86 -61.85 3.25
C ILE A 11 12.81 -60.64 3.41
N LEU A 12 14.10 -60.80 3.12
CA LEU A 12 15.07 -59.68 3.16
C LEU A 12 15.01 -58.76 1.93
N ALA A 13 14.53 -59.24 0.78
CA ALA A 13 14.39 -58.41 -0.43
C ALA A 13 13.15 -57.50 -0.40
N ALA A 14 12.11 -57.85 0.37
CA ALA A 14 10.90 -57.05 0.48
C ALA A 14 11.04 -55.85 1.44
N GLN A 15 11.99 -55.90 2.38
CA GLN A 15 12.24 -54.83 3.35
C GLN A 15 13.18 -53.74 2.81
N THR A 16 14.00 -54.03 1.80
CA THR A 16 14.90 -53.03 1.19
C THR A 16 14.23 -52.16 0.12
N ILE A 17 13.17 -52.68 -0.51
CA ILE A 17 12.40 -51.94 -1.54
C ILE A 17 11.45 -50.90 -0.90
N THR A 18 10.95 -51.16 0.30
CA THR A 18 10.06 -50.22 1.01
C THR A 18 10.81 -49.04 1.63
N LEU A 19 12.09 -49.22 2.02
CA LEU A 19 12.91 -48.14 2.59
C LEU A 19 13.43 -47.16 1.51
N SER A 20 13.62 -47.62 0.27
CA SER A 20 14.11 -46.78 -0.83
C SER A 20 13.02 -45.90 -1.45
N LEU A 21 11.73 -46.25 -1.31
CA LEU A 21 10.61 -45.39 -1.73
C LEU A 21 10.34 -44.22 -0.76
N ALA A 22 10.67 -44.37 0.53
CA ALA A 22 10.48 -43.30 1.52
C ALA A 22 11.55 -42.18 1.40
N LEU A 23 12.77 -42.51 0.97
CA LEU A 23 13.84 -41.53 0.78
C LEU A 23 13.67 -40.67 -0.49
N ALA A 24 12.99 -41.18 -1.52
CA ALA A 24 12.72 -40.45 -2.75
C ALA A 24 11.65 -39.34 -2.60
N ALA A 25 10.80 -39.42 -1.57
CA ALA A 25 9.78 -38.41 -1.29
C ALA A 25 10.34 -37.10 -0.71
N CYS A 26 11.58 -37.10 -0.22
CA CYS A 26 12.25 -35.90 0.32
C CYS A 26 13.20 -35.22 -0.69
N ALA A 27 13.40 -35.80 -1.88
CA ALA A 27 14.33 -35.30 -2.91
C ALA A 27 13.62 -34.74 -4.16
N GLY A 28 12.29 -34.66 -4.15
CA GLY A 28 11.54 -34.00 -5.22
C GLY A 28 11.71 -32.47 -5.16
N PRO A 29 11.80 -31.77 -6.29
CA PRO A 29 11.74 -30.31 -6.29
C PRO A 29 10.46 -29.86 -5.58
N GLU A 30 10.62 -28.98 -4.60
CA GLU A 30 9.49 -28.37 -3.88
C GLU A 30 8.51 -27.82 -4.94
N PRO A 31 7.22 -28.22 -4.91
CA PRO A 31 6.27 -27.77 -5.90
C PRO A 31 6.21 -26.24 -5.85
N VAL A 32 6.63 -25.59 -6.93
CA VAL A 32 6.53 -24.13 -7.06
C VAL A 32 5.07 -23.75 -6.77
N PRO A 33 4.80 -22.94 -5.73
CA PRO A 33 3.44 -22.56 -5.40
C PRO A 33 2.82 -21.92 -6.63
N ARG A 34 1.82 -22.57 -7.23
CA ARG A 34 1.00 -21.93 -8.27
C ARG A 34 0.23 -20.82 -7.59
N GLU A 35 0.62 -19.59 -7.91
CA GLU A 35 0.02 -18.39 -7.35
C GLU A 35 -1.47 -18.37 -7.73
N THR A 36 -2.31 -18.67 -6.75
CA THR A 36 -3.75 -18.77 -6.97
C THR A 36 -4.26 -17.37 -7.27
N PRO A 37 -4.96 -17.14 -8.40
CA PRO A 37 -5.40 -15.81 -8.75
C PRO A 37 -6.31 -15.26 -7.64
N PRO A 38 -6.13 -13.98 -7.28
CA PRO A 38 -6.93 -13.38 -6.23
C PRO A 38 -8.42 -13.36 -6.62
N PRO A 39 -9.33 -13.51 -5.64
CA PRO A 39 -10.76 -13.57 -5.92
C PRO A 39 -11.21 -12.28 -6.63
N PRO A 40 -12.09 -12.39 -7.65
CA PRO A 40 -12.50 -11.25 -8.45
C PRO A 40 -13.18 -10.17 -7.61
N VAL A 41 -12.94 -8.92 -8.00
CA VAL A 41 -13.51 -7.72 -7.37
C VAL A 41 -14.80 -7.36 -8.09
N THR A 42 -15.89 -7.26 -7.35
CA THR A 42 -17.24 -7.04 -7.91
C THR A 42 -17.85 -5.70 -7.50
N SER A 43 -17.24 -4.98 -6.55
CA SER A 43 -17.73 -3.67 -6.12
C SER A 43 -16.59 -2.74 -5.69
N VAL A 44 -16.85 -1.43 -5.73
CA VAL A 44 -15.87 -0.41 -5.30
C VAL A 44 -15.57 -0.54 -3.81
N ALA A 45 -16.59 -0.81 -2.98
CA ALA A 45 -16.41 -1.03 -1.55
C ALA A 45 -15.52 -2.24 -1.25
N GLN A 46 -15.69 -3.35 -1.99
CA GLN A 46 -14.82 -4.51 -1.87
C GLN A 46 -13.38 -4.17 -2.32
N ALA A 47 -13.22 -3.41 -3.41
CA ALA A 47 -11.91 -2.96 -3.88
C ALA A 47 -11.19 -2.13 -2.80
N ASP A 48 -11.90 -1.22 -2.13
CA ASP A 48 -11.35 -0.41 -1.04
C ASP A 48 -10.94 -1.25 0.17
N GLN A 49 -11.77 -2.23 0.54
CA GLN A 49 -11.44 -3.17 1.61
C GLN A 49 -10.20 -4.00 1.28
N GLN A 50 -10.08 -4.47 0.04
CA GLN A 50 -8.90 -5.22 -0.42
C GLN A 50 -7.65 -4.35 -0.42
N LEU A 51 -7.71 -3.11 -0.91
CA LEU A 51 -6.57 -2.19 -0.88
C LEU A 51 -6.13 -1.88 0.58
N ALA A 52 -7.09 -1.70 1.48
CA ALA A 52 -6.79 -1.52 2.90
C ALA A 52 -6.17 -2.79 3.53
N ALA A 53 -6.64 -3.97 3.15
CA ALA A 53 -6.06 -5.24 3.59
C ALA A 53 -4.64 -5.43 3.07
N VAL A 54 -4.39 -5.16 1.78
CA VAL A 54 -3.06 -5.17 1.17
C VAL A 54 -2.12 -4.22 1.90
N ALA A 55 -2.55 -3.00 2.22
CA ALA A 55 -1.73 -2.05 2.96
C ALA A 55 -1.30 -2.60 4.34
N ARG A 56 -2.22 -3.23 5.08
CA ARG A 56 -1.91 -3.89 6.36
C ARG A 56 -0.96 -5.06 6.19
N GLU A 57 -1.19 -5.92 5.20
CA GLU A 57 -0.34 -7.10 4.97
C GLU A 57 1.06 -6.71 4.49
N ARG A 58 1.20 -5.69 3.65
CA ARG A 58 2.51 -5.14 3.28
C ARG A 58 3.28 -4.67 4.51
N ALA A 59 2.63 -3.94 5.42
CA ALA A 59 3.26 -3.52 6.67
C ALA A 59 3.67 -4.73 7.54
N ALA A 60 2.84 -5.78 7.59
CA ALA A 60 3.17 -7.02 8.30
C ALA A 60 4.35 -7.77 7.65
N ILE A 61 4.41 -7.85 6.33
CA ILE A 61 5.52 -8.46 5.58
C ILE A 61 6.83 -7.72 5.87
N GLU A 62 6.83 -6.39 5.84
CA GLU A 62 8.01 -5.58 6.17
C GLU A 62 8.44 -5.78 7.63
N ALA A 63 7.48 -5.85 8.57
CA ALA A 63 7.78 -6.12 9.98
C ALA A 63 8.42 -7.50 10.18
N ARG A 64 7.89 -8.55 9.53
CA ARG A 64 8.47 -9.91 9.55
C ARG A 64 9.87 -9.94 8.95
N TYR A 65 10.10 -9.20 7.85
CA TYR A 65 11.43 -9.08 7.25
C TYR A 65 12.41 -8.39 8.20
N ALA A 66 12.03 -7.26 8.80
CA ALA A 66 12.88 -6.53 9.75
C ALA A 66 13.23 -7.38 10.99
N GLU A 67 12.30 -8.19 11.48
CA GLU A 67 12.58 -9.16 12.54
C GLU A 67 13.56 -10.24 12.08
N ARG A 68 13.33 -10.84 10.90
CA ARG A 68 14.21 -11.86 10.33
C ARG A 68 15.62 -11.33 10.08
N GLU A 69 15.76 -10.08 9.63
CA GLU A 69 17.03 -9.42 9.39
C GLU A 69 17.87 -9.34 10.67
N ARG A 70 17.27 -8.96 11.80
CA ARG A 70 17.94 -8.99 13.12
C ARG A 70 18.40 -10.39 13.50
N VAL A 71 17.60 -11.42 13.21
CA VAL A 71 17.98 -12.82 13.46
C VAL A 71 19.13 -13.25 12.56
N CYS A 72 19.12 -12.87 11.28
CA CYS A 72 20.16 -13.25 10.32
C CYS A 72 21.54 -12.69 10.70
N TYR A 73 21.61 -11.47 11.23
CA TYR A 73 22.87 -10.90 11.71
C TYR A 73 23.50 -11.64 12.90
N ASN A 74 22.73 -12.47 13.60
CA ASN A 74 23.27 -13.32 14.68
C ASN A 74 23.69 -14.71 14.19
N LYS A 75 23.56 -15.03 12.89
CA LYS A 75 23.95 -16.33 12.32
C LYS A 75 25.31 -16.26 11.62
N PHE A 76 26.07 -17.35 11.70
CA PHE A 76 27.34 -17.50 11.00
C PHE A 76 27.23 -17.33 9.47
N PHE A 77 26.20 -17.95 8.86
CA PHE A 77 25.89 -17.78 7.44
C PHE A 77 24.90 -16.61 7.21
N THR A 78 25.31 -15.39 7.58
CA THR A 78 24.45 -14.20 7.48
C THR A 78 23.95 -13.94 6.05
N ASN A 79 24.81 -14.05 5.04
CA ASN A 79 24.46 -13.74 3.65
C ASN A 79 23.35 -14.65 3.12
N ASN A 80 23.50 -15.97 3.26
CA ASN A 80 22.49 -16.92 2.84
C ASN A 80 21.15 -16.70 3.58
N CYS A 81 21.18 -16.45 4.89
CA CYS A 81 19.97 -16.12 5.66
C CYS A 81 19.28 -14.83 5.15
N LEU A 82 20.06 -13.79 4.86
CA LEU A 82 19.52 -12.54 4.33
C LEU A 82 18.93 -12.72 2.94
N ASP A 83 19.56 -13.53 2.09
CA ASP A 83 19.07 -13.81 0.74
C ASP A 83 17.75 -14.57 0.79
N GLU A 84 17.64 -15.61 1.62
CA GLU A 84 16.37 -16.31 1.86
C GLU A 84 15.29 -15.36 2.38
N ALA A 85 15.62 -14.50 3.35
CA ALA A 85 14.69 -13.53 3.89
C ALA A 85 14.18 -12.53 2.84
N LYS A 86 15.07 -12.03 1.99
CA LYS A 86 14.73 -11.14 0.86
C LYS A 86 13.86 -11.86 -0.16
N ASP A 87 14.16 -13.12 -0.44
CA ASP A 87 13.42 -13.94 -1.37
C ASP A 87 11.98 -14.22 -0.90
N THR A 88 11.81 -14.55 0.38
CA THR A 88 10.49 -14.67 1.02
C THR A 88 9.73 -13.36 0.96
N ARG A 89 10.38 -12.24 1.31
CA ARG A 89 9.78 -10.89 1.21
C ARG A 89 9.33 -10.58 -0.21
N ARG A 90 10.19 -10.83 -1.21
CA ARG A 90 9.89 -10.58 -2.63
C ARG A 90 8.66 -11.37 -3.07
N ARG A 91 8.59 -12.67 -2.77
CA ARG A 91 7.45 -13.52 -3.10
C ARG A 91 6.16 -13.03 -2.43
N ALA A 92 6.20 -12.76 -1.13
CA ALA A 92 5.04 -12.26 -0.39
C ALA A 92 4.52 -10.91 -0.93
N LEU A 93 5.42 -9.98 -1.26
CA LEU A 93 5.03 -8.70 -1.87
C LEU A 93 4.49 -8.86 -3.29
N ALA A 94 4.97 -9.83 -4.07
CA ALA A 94 4.45 -10.11 -5.41
C ALA A 94 2.99 -10.56 -5.36
N THR A 95 2.64 -11.46 -4.42
CA THR A 95 1.26 -11.89 -4.20
C THR A 95 0.34 -10.72 -3.82
N GLN A 96 0.81 -9.83 -2.93
CA GLN A 96 0.05 -8.62 -2.56
C GLN A 96 -0.14 -7.65 -3.75
N ARG A 97 0.88 -7.52 -4.60
CA ARG A 97 0.80 -6.67 -5.80
C ARG A 97 -0.24 -7.18 -6.80
N ALA A 98 -0.44 -8.49 -6.93
CA ALA A 98 -1.48 -9.06 -7.78
C ALA A 98 -2.88 -8.61 -7.33
N ILE A 99 -3.16 -8.65 -6.03
CA ILE A 99 -4.42 -8.18 -5.44
C ILE A 99 -4.58 -6.66 -5.66
N GLU A 100 -3.52 -5.90 -5.40
CA GLU A 100 -3.51 -4.44 -5.55
C GLU A 100 -3.84 -4.01 -6.98
N VAL A 101 -3.23 -4.66 -7.98
CA VAL A 101 -3.46 -4.35 -9.40
C VAL A 101 -4.90 -4.62 -9.79
N GLN A 102 -5.47 -5.75 -9.37
CA GLN A 102 -6.85 -6.12 -9.69
C GLN A 102 -7.86 -5.12 -9.07
N ALA A 103 -7.71 -4.81 -7.78
CA ALA A 103 -8.59 -3.86 -7.08
C ALA A 103 -8.46 -2.43 -7.64
N ALA A 104 -7.23 -1.97 -7.90
CA ALA A 104 -7.00 -0.65 -8.48
C ALA A 104 -7.52 -0.56 -9.93
N HIS A 105 -7.40 -1.64 -10.71
CA HIS A 105 -7.96 -1.71 -12.05
C HIS A 105 -9.49 -1.58 -12.02
N PHE A 106 -10.16 -2.35 -11.17
CA PHE A 106 -11.62 -2.26 -11.00
C PHE A 106 -12.06 -0.84 -10.66
N LYS A 107 -11.39 -0.18 -9.71
CA LYS A 107 -11.71 1.22 -9.36
C LYS A 107 -11.54 2.18 -10.52
N ARG A 108 -10.45 2.04 -11.30
CA ARG A 108 -10.22 2.86 -12.49
C ARG A 108 -11.33 2.65 -13.53
N GLN A 109 -11.74 1.40 -13.77
CA GLN A 109 -12.85 1.09 -14.67
C GLN A 109 -14.17 1.69 -14.18
N ALA A 110 -14.50 1.54 -12.89
CA ALA A 110 -15.73 2.10 -12.34
C ALA A 110 -15.83 3.62 -12.49
N VAL A 111 -14.70 4.34 -12.33
CA VAL A 111 -14.64 5.80 -12.55
C VAL A 111 -14.81 6.14 -14.04
N VAL A 112 -14.20 5.37 -14.94
CA VAL A 112 -14.36 5.58 -16.38
C VAL A 112 -15.81 5.33 -16.80
N GLU A 113 -16.44 4.25 -16.32
CA GLU A 113 -17.84 3.94 -16.61
C GLU A 113 -18.80 5.01 -16.10
N GLU A 114 -18.56 5.56 -14.91
CA GLU A 114 -19.34 6.68 -14.36
C GLU A 114 -19.23 7.91 -15.24
N ARG A 115 -18.00 8.29 -15.62
CA ARG A 115 -17.76 9.42 -16.51
C ARG A 115 -18.41 9.21 -17.88
N ASP A 116 -18.30 8.02 -18.45
CA ASP A 116 -18.84 7.72 -19.77
C ASP A 116 -20.38 7.77 -19.75
N ARG A 117 -21.03 7.33 -18.65
CA ARG A 117 -22.47 7.53 -18.44
C ARG A 117 -22.83 9.02 -18.35
N ALA A 118 -22.08 9.79 -17.58
CA ALA A 118 -22.31 11.23 -17.45
C ALA A 118 -22.16 11.95 -18.81
N MET A 119 -21.18 11.56 -19.62
CA MET A 119 -20.99 12.09 -20.98
C MET A 119 -22.16 11.73 -21.90
N ALA A 120 -22.63 10.48 -21.88
CA ALA A 120 -23.78 10.06 -22.66
C ALA A 120 -25.08 10.79 -22.25
N GLU A 121 -25.27 11.06 -20.97
CA GLU A 121 -26.39 11.89 -20.49
C GLU A 121 -26.26 13.35 -20.95
N ALA A 122 -25.07 13.92 -20.89
CA ALA A 122 -24.81 15.28 -21.36
C ALA A 122 -25.06 15.41 -22.87
N GLU A 123 -24.64 14.42 -23.65
CA GLU A 123 -24.87 14.39 -25.10
C GLU A 123 -26.36 14.29 -25.42
N LYS A 124 -27.12 13.43 -24.73
CA LYS A 124 -28.58 13.35 -24.87
C LYS A 124 -29.27 14.68 -24.55
N ARG A 125 -28.84 15.37 -23.48
CA ARG A 125 -29.36 16.69 -23.12
C ARG A 125 -29.03 17.72 -24.19
N PHE A 126 -27.81 17.70 -24.71
CA PHE A 126 -27.39 18.60 -25.78
C PHE A 126 -28.21 18.37 -27.06
N GLN A 127 -28.37 17.12 -27.50
CA GLN A 127 -29.19 16.78 -28.68
C GLN A 127 -30.66 17.18 -28.49
N ALA A 128 -31.22 16.99 -27.29
CA ALA A 128 -32.58 17.42 -26.99
C ALA A 128 -32.73 18.96 -27.02
N GLU A 129 -31.74 19.69 -26.52
CA GLU A 129 -31.69 21.15 -26.58
C GLU A 129 -31.52 21.65 -28.03
N GLU A 130 -30.64 21.05 -28.82
CA GLU A 130 -30.50 21.35 -30.24
C GLU A 130 -31.80 21.08 -31.01
N ALA A 131 -32.45 19.94 -30.77
CA ALA A 131 -33.75 19.63 -31.38
C ALA A 131 -34.81 20.66 -30.97
N ARG A 132 -34.83 21.09 -29.70
CA ARG A 132 -35.72 22.15 -29.20
C ARG A 132 -35.44 23.50 -29.84
N LEU A 133 -34.17 23.84 -30.08
CA LEU A 133 -33.78 25.08 -30.73
C LEU A 133 -34.09 25.05 -32.24
N ALA A 134 -33.90 23.91 -32.89
CA ALA A 134 -34.26 23.70 -34.29
C ALA A 134 -35.78 23.73 -34.53
N ALA A 135 -36.57 23.24 -33.57
CA ALA A 135 -38.04 23.31 -33.62
C ALA A 135 -38.59 24.69 -33.26
N GLN A 136 -37.80 25.55 -32.61
CA GLN A 136 -38.20 26.93 -32.34
C GLN A 136 -38.11 27.75 -33.63
N PRO A 137 -39.14 28.55 -33.96
CA PRO A 137 -39.09 29.43 -35.12
C PRO A 137 -37.90 30.37 -34.98
N ALA A 138 -37.20 30.61 -36.10
CA ALA A 138 -36.08 31.55 -36.14
C ALA A 138 -36.52 32.87 -35.51
N LYS A 139 -35.84 33.27 -34.43
CA LYS A 139 -36.04 34.61 -33.88
C LYS A 139 -35.88 35.60 -35.03
N PRO A 140 -36.80 36.56 -35.20
CA PRO A 140 -36.68 37.55 -36.26
C PRO A 140 -35.28 38.15 -36.18
N ALA A 141 -34.62 38.21 -37.35
CA ALA A 141 -33.29 38.79 -37.45
C ALA A 141 -33.32 40.14 -36.71
N PRO A 142 -32.44 40.36 -35.73
CA PRO A 142 -32.35 41.65 -35.08
C PRO A 142 -32.21 42.67 -36.20
N GLU A 143 -33.16 43.59 -36.30
CA GLU A 143 -33.09 44.69 -37.24
C GLU A 143 -31.71 45.32 -37.09
N VAL A 144 -30.99 45.46 -38.21
CA VAL A 144 -29.59 45.89 -38.21
C VAL A 144 -29.55 47.32 -37.71
N ALA A 145 -29.51 47.46 -36.39
CA ALA A 145 -29.20 48.70 -35.73
C ALA A 145 -27.82 49.13 -36.24
N PRO A 146 -27.61 50.43 -36.51
CA PRO A 146 -26.33 50.94 -36.97
C PRO A 146 -25.23 50.37 -36.07
N VAL A 147 -24.17 49.86 -36.68
CA VAL A 147 -23.06 49.19 -35.98
C VAL A 147 -22.72 50.01 -34.75
N PRO A 148 -23.02 49.50 -33.53
CA PRO A 148 -22.76 50.27 -32.32
C PRO A 148 -21.27 50.53 -32.27
N ALA A 149 -20.90 51.77 -31.93
CA ALA A 149 -19.50 52.19 -31.87
C ALA A 149 -18.64 51.11 -31.17
N PRO A 150 -17.42 50.84 -31.67
CA PRO A 150 -16.58 49.77 -31.15
C PRO A 150 -16.49 49.90 -29.63
N ARG A 151 -16.92 48.86 -28.92
CA ARG A 151 -16.93 48.86 -27.46
C ARG A 151 -15.51 49.16 -26.99
N LYS A 152 -15.36 50.13 -26.09
CA LYS A 152 -14.06 50.43 -25.47
C LYS A 152 -13.47 49.14 -24.92
N SER A 153 -12.19 48.89 -25.20
CA SER A 153 -11.55 47.64 -24.81
C SER A 153 -11.63 47.48 -23.29
N THR A 154 -12.06 46.30 -22.84
CA THR A 154 -12.11 45.95 -21.41
C THR A 154 -10.76 45.43 -20.91
N VAL A 155 -9.79 45.28 -21.82
CA VAL A 155 -8.41 44.84 -21.55
C VAL A 155 -7.72 45.69 -20.47
N PRO A 156 -7.70 47.04 -20.53
CA PRO A 156 -7.08 47.84 -19.46
C PRO A 156 -7.73 47.61 -18.09
N ALA A 157 -9.06 47.45 -18.02
CA ALA A 157 -9.75 47.15 -16.77
C ALA A 157 -9.38 45.76 -16.23
N ARG A 158 -9.29 44.74 -17.09
CA ARG A 158 -8.87 43.38 -16.72
C ARG A 158 -7.41 43.33 -16.27
N VAL A 159 -6.53 44.09 -16.92
CA VAL A 159 -5.12 44.21 -16.52
C VAL A 159 -5.02 44.88 -15.14
N ALA A 160 -5.75 45.97 -14.91
CA ALA A 160 -5.78 46.63 -13.61
C ALA A 160 -6.30 45.72 -12.49
N GLU A 161 -7.35 44.93 -12.74
CA GLU A 161 -7.90 43.97 -11.77
C GLU A 161 -6.91 42.83 -11.46
N ARG A 162 -6.22 42.30 -12.49
CA ARG A 162 -5.17 41.30 -12.30
C ARG A 162 -4.01 41.85 -11.48
N ASP A 163 -3.54 43.05 -11.80
CA ASP A 163 -2.42 43.68 -11.12
C ASP A 163 -2.79 44.04 -9.67
N ALA A 164 -4.03 44.43 -9.40
CA ALA A 164 -4.56 44.61 -8.05
C ALA A 164 -4.56 43.29 -7.26
N ARG A 165 -5.03 42.18 -7.86
CA ARG A 165 -4.98 40.84 -7.24
C ARG A 165 -3.55 40.40 -6.93
N LEU A 166 -2.60 40.67 -7.82
CA LEU A 166 -1.20 40.35 -7.59
C LEU A 166 -0.61 41.15 -6.42
N ARG A 167 -0.92 42.45 -6.32
CA ARG A 167 -0.50 43.28 -5.18
C ARG A 167 -1.11 42.80 -3.86
N GLU A 168 -2.39 42.46 -3.85
CA GLU A 168 -3.05 41.92 -2.66
C GLU A 168 -2.44 40.57 -2.24
N ALA A 169 -2.17 39.69 -3.19
CA ALA A 169 -1.49 38.42 -2.92
C ALA A 169 -0.09 38.65 -2.33
N GLN A 170 0.70 39.57 -2.91
CA GLN A 170 2.03 39.92 -2.39
C GLN A 170 1.97 40.50 -0.97
N GLN A 171 0.98 41.35 -0.68
CA GLN A 171 0.77 41.91 0.66
C GLN A 171 0.38 40.83 1.67
N LYS A 172 -0.53 39.92 1.31
CA LYS A 172 -0.91 38.77 2.16
C LYS A 172 0.27 37.85 2.42
N GLU A 173 1.09 37.60 1.41
CA GLU A 173 2.31 36.79 1.52
C GLU A 173 3.34 37.47 2.45
N ALA A 174 3.58 38.77 2.28
CA ALA A 174 4.48 39.53 3.14
C ALA A 174 3.97 39.55 4.60
N ALA A 175 2.68 39.81 4.81
CA ALA A 175 2.07 39.81 6.14
C ALA A 175 2.07 38.40 6.78
N GLY A 176 1.92 37.35 5.98
CA GLY A 176 1.91 35.95 6.43
C GLY A 176 3.30 35.34 6.67
N ALA A 177 4.37 35.92 6.12
CA ALA A 177 5.72 35.35 6.16
C ALA A 177 6.23 35.12 7.59
N ALA A 178 6.08 36.10 8.47
CA ALA A 178 6.52 35.99 9.86
C ALA A 178 5.76 34.89 10.63
N LYS A 179 4.44 34.80 10.41
CA LYS A 179 3.58 33.77 11.02
C LYS A 179 3.91 32.37 10.51
N ARG A 180 4.23 32.21 9.23
CA ARG A 180 4.68 30.93 8.68
C ARG A 180 6.02 30.52 9.28
N ALA A 181 6.97 31.45 9.38
CA ALA A 181 8.26 31.18 10.03
C ALA A 181 8.10 30.82 11.51
N SER A 182 7.17 31.44 12.25
CA SER A 182 6.88 31.04 13.63
C SER A 182 6.23 29.66 13.70
N ASN A 183 5.30 29.33 12.80
CA ASN A 183 4.63 28.03 12.77
C ASN A 183 5.62 26.90 12.47
N VAL A 184 6.54 27.10 11.52
CA VAL A 184 7.61 26.13 11.22
C VAL A 184 8.47 25.90 12.46
N ARG A 185 8.93 26.96 13.12
CA ARG A 185 9.72 26.85 14.35
C ARG A 185 8.96 26.14 15.48
N ALA A 186 7.68 26.44 15.65
CA ALA A 186 6.83 25.78 16.63
C ALA A 186 6.64 24.29 16.33
N TYR A 187 6.50 23.93 15.05
CA TYR A 187 6.37 22.54 14.61
C TYR A 187 7.65 21.75 14.87
N GLU A 188 8.81 22.28 14.47
CA GLU A 188 10.11 21.64 14.73
C GLU A 188 10.37 21.44 16.23
N LYS A 189 10.02 22.44 17.06
CA LYS A 189 10.10 22.30 18.51
C LYS A 189 9.20 21.17 19.03
N ARG A 190 7.94 21.09 18.59
CA ARG A 190 7.03 20.01 18.99
C ARG A 190 7.52 18.63 18.55
N LYS A 191 8.15 18.55 17.39
CA LYS A 191 8.75 17.32 16.87
C LYS A 191 9.90 16.87 17.78
N ALA A 192 10.84 17.76 18.09
CA ALA A 192 11.95 17.47 18.99
C ALA A 192 11.47 17.03 20.40
N GLU A 193 10.50 17.75 20.97
CA GLU A 193 9.91 17.39 22.27
C GLU A 193 9.23 16.02 22.23
N SER A 194 8.55 15.69 21.12
CA SER A 194 7.92 14.39 20.95
C SER A 194 8.96 13.27 20.87
N GLU A 195 10.03 13.47 20.10
CA GLU A 195 11.14 12.52 19.98
C GLU A 195 11.84 12.30 21.33
N GLU A 196 12.09 13.36 22.11
CA GLU A 196 12.66 13.24 23.46
C GLU A 196 11.73 12.45 24.40
N ARG A 197 10.41 12.74 24.39
CA ARG A 197 9.45 11.98 25.19
C ARG A 197 9.45 10.51 24.82
N GLN A 198 9.51 10.17 23.52
CA GLN A 198 9.58 8.78 23.08
C GLN A 198 10.86 8.10 23.58
N ARG A 199 12.01 8.77 23.53
CA ARG A 199 13.29 8.26 24.07
C ARG A 199 13.19 8.00 25.57
N ARG A 200 12.70 8.98 26.35
CA ARG A 200 12.50 8.83 27.81
C ARG A 200 11.56 7.68 28.16
N VAL A 201 10.48 7.49 27.39
CA VAL A 201 9.56 6.37 27.59
C VAL A 201 10.23 5.04 27.26
N ALA A 202 11.01 4.96 26.19
CA ALA A 202 11.76 3.76 25.82
C ALA A 202 12.80 3.39 26.88
N GLU A 203 13.57 4.35 27.37
CA GLU A 203 14.54 4.18 28.46
C GLU A 203 13.87 3.67 29.73
N ARG A 204 12.76 4.31 30.17
CA ARG A 204 12.00 3.86 31.35
C ARG A 204 11.44 2.45 31.19
N LYS A 205 11.01 2.06 29.99
CA LYS A 205 10.56 0.69 29.71
C LYS A 205 11.72 -0.30 29.78
N ALA A 206 12.87 0.05 29.21
CA ALA A 206 14.07 -0.77 29.24
C ALA A 206 14.59 -0.97 30.68
N GLU A 207 14.64 0.09 31.48
CA GLU A 207 15.03 0.03 32.90
C GLU A 207 14.08 -0.86 33.71
N LYS A 208 12.76 -0.68 33.54
CA LYS A 208 11.76 -1.53 34.20
C LYS A 208 11.88 -3.00 33.78
N ALA A 209 12.10 -3.27 32.51
CA ALA A 209 12.30 -4.63 32.00
C ALA A 209 13.59 -5.25 32.57
N ALA A 210 14.70 -4.50 32.61
CA ALA A 210 15.96 -4.96 33.19
C ALA A 210 15.84 -5.23 34.69
N LYS A 211 15.12 -4.36 35.44
CA LYS A 211 14.84 -4.58 36.86
C LYS A 211 14.00 -5.83 37.08
N ALA A 212 12.93 -6.01 36.30
CA ALA A 212 12.07 -7.20 36.37
C ALA A 212 12.85 -8.48 36.03
N ALA A 213 13.73 -8.46 35.03
CA ALA A 213 14.58 -9.60 34.68
C ALA A 213 15.56 -9.95 35.82
N ARG A 214 16.23 -8.95 36.41
CA ARG A 214 17.10 -9.16 37.58
C ARG A 214 16.35 -9.75 38.78
N GLU A 215 15.16 -9.22 39.07
CA GLU A 215 14.30 -9.76 40.14
C GLU A 215 13.86 -11.20 39.85
N ALA A 216 13.53 -11.52 38.60
CA ALA A 216 13.18 -12.88 38.18
C ALA A 216 14.37 -13.85 38.31
N GLU A 217 15.57 -13.44 37.88
CA GLU A 217 16.80 -14.23 38.04
C GLU A 217 17.16 -14.46 39.52
N GLN A 218 17.02 -13.44 40.37
CA GLN A 218 17.27 -13.57 41.80
C GLN A 218 16.26 -14.53 42.45
N LYS A 219 14.98 -14.44 42.10
CA LYS A 219 13.95 -15.39 42.55
C LYS A 219 14.22 -16.81 42.07
N ALA A 220 14.66 -16.99 40.82
CA ALA A 220 15.00 -18.30 40.27
C ALA A 220 16.23 -18.92 40.96
N LYS A 221 17.25 -18.12 41.29
CA LYS A 221 18.43 -18.57 42.05
C LYS A 221 18.09 -18.91 43.51
N ALA A 222 17.16 -18.19 44.13
CA ALA A 222 16.70 -18.48 45.49
C ALA A 222 15.79 -19.73 45.57
N ALA A 223 15.15 -20.11 44.46
CA ALA A 223 14.25 -21.27 44.39
C ALA A 223 14.94 -22.59 44.00
N GLN A 224 16.25 -22.59 43.69
CA GLN A 224 16.99 -23.83 43.47
C GLN A 224 17.37 -24.47 44.82
N PRO A 225 16.90 -25.70 45.12
CA PRO A 225 17.25 -26.39 46.36
C PRO A 225 18.71 -26.86 46.30
N LYS A 226 19.38 -26.84 47.45
CA LYS A 226 20.72 -27.41 47.63
C LYS A 226 20.71 -28.93 47.49
#